data_AF-A0A971ZIL5-F1
#
_entry.id   AF-A0A971ZIL5-F1
#
_cell.length_a   1.000
_cell.length_b   1.000
_cell.length_c   1.000
_cell.angle_alpha   90.00
_cell.angle_beta   90.00
_cell.angle_gamma   90.00
#
_symmetry.space_group_name_H-M   'P 1'
#
loop_
_entity.id
_entity.type
_entity.pdbx_description
1 polymer ?
#
loop_
_entity_poly.entity_id
_entity_poly.type
_entity_poly.pdbx_seq_one_letter_code
_entity_poly.pdbx_strand_id
1 'polypeptide(L)' 'MMDIKEKLEREIARKRKLIEDSENILEQVPDYLKPRQEFALEIYRKQLEVLEEELNKIERSNPTNRLI' A
#
# COMPACT_ATOMS: atom_id res chain seq x y z
N MET A 1 12.56 -20.38 -2.00
CA MET A 1 12.73 -19.03 -2.56
C MET A 1 11.37 -18.38 -2.50
N MET A 2 11.25 -17.20 -1.88
CA MET A 2 9.95 -16.57 -1.64
C MET A 2 9.35 -16.06 -2.96
N ASP A 3 8.10 -16.39 -3.22
CA ASP A 3 7.40 -16.06 -4.46
C ASP A 3 7.26 -14.54 -4.64
N ILE A 4 7.27 -14.06 -5.88
CA ILE A 4 7.10 -12.64 -6.21
C ILE A 4 5.75 -12.13 -5.70
N LYS A 5 4.69 -12.95 -5.81
CA LYS A 5 3.36 -12.64 -5.25
C LYS A 5 3.44 -12.41 -3.75
N GLU A 6 4.05 -13.35 -3.03
CA GLU A 6 4.18 -13.30 -1.57
C GLU A 6 5.00 -12.08 -1.12
N LYS A 7 6.04 -11.71 -1.87
CA LYS A 7 6.82 -10.49 -1.60
C LYS A 7 5.95 -9.25 -1.75
N LEU A 8 5.16 -9.19 -2.81
CA LEU A 8 4.28 -8.06 -3.11
C LEU A 8 3.17 -7.90 -2.05
N GLU A 9 2.56 -9.01 -1.65
CA GLU A 9 1.56 -9.04 -0.56
C GLU A 9 2.15 -8.54 0.76
N ARG A 10 3.38 -8.95 1.10
CA ARG A 10 4.06 -8.43 2.30
C ARG A 10 4.35 -6.94 2.20
N GLU A 11 4.78 -6.43 1.05
CA GLU A 11 5.00 -4.98 0.86
C GLU A 11 3.70 -4.18 1.00
N ILE A 12 2.61 -4.67 0.43
CA ILE A 12 1.28 -4.07 0.56
C ILE A 12 0.87 -4.03 2.05
N ALA A 13 1.00 -5.15 2.76
CA ALA A 13 0.68 -5.21 4.19
C ALA A 13 1.52 -4.23 5.02
N ARG A 14 2.84 -4.15 4.76
CA ARG A 14 3.74 -3.20 5.43
C ARG A 14 3.35 -1.75 5.15
N LYS A 15 3.00 -1.40 3.91
CA LYS A 15 2.58 -0.04 3.55
C LYS A 15 1.23 0.34 4.13
N ARG A 16 0.24 -0.57 4.12
CA ARG A 16 -1.05 -0.34 4.78
C ARG A 16 -0.86 -0.02 6.25
N LYS A 17 -0.01 -0.78 6.95
CA LYS A 17 0.30 -0.52 8.35
C LYS A 17 1.00 0.82 8.57
N LEU A 18 1.98 1.15 7.73
CA LEU A 18 2.66 2.45 7.80
C LEU A 18 1.69 3.63 7.61
N ILE A 19 0.74 3.52 6.67
CA ILE A 19 -0.27 4.54 6.40
C ILE A 19 -1.18 4.69 7.61
N GLU A 20 -1.73 3.59 8.13
CA GLU A 20 -2.58 3.57 9.32
C GLU A 20 -1.88 4.21 10.53
N ASP A 21 -0.63 3.81 10.80
CA ASP A 21 0.15 4.36 11.92
C ASP A 21 0.43 5.85 11.72
N SER A 22 0.69 6.28 10.48
CA SER A 22 0.92 7.70 10.15
C SER A 22 -0.34 8.54 10.28
N GLU A 23 -1.51 8.01 9.91
CA GLU A 23 -2.82 8.66 10.09
C GLU A 23 -3.13 8.83 11.59
N ASN A 24 -2.92 7.80 12.40
CA ASN A 24 -3.08 7.85 13.86
C ASN A 24 -2.16 8.88 14.53
N ILE A 25 -0.93 9.03 14.02
CA ILE A 25 0.00 10.07 14.49
C ILE A 25 -0.49 11.46 14.06
N LEU A 26 -0.98 11.59 12.82
CA LEU A 26 -1.43 12.87 12.27
C LEU A 26 -2.59 13.47 13.09
N GLU A 27 -3.47 12.64 13.65
CA GLU A 27 -4.54 13.09 14.56
C GLU A 27 -4.02 13.85 15.79
N GLN A 28 -2.79 13.55 16.23
CA GLN A 28 -2.13 14.14 17.39
C GLN A 28 -1.25 15.35 17.04
N VAL A 29 -1.01 15.58 15.74
CA VAL A 29 -0.17 16.68 15.25
C VAL A 29 -1.01 17.96 15.17
N PRO A 30 -0.51 19.12 15.64
CA PRO A 30 -1.19 20.40 15.43
C PRO A 30 -1.39 20.71 13.95
N ASP A 31 -2.54 21.29 13.57
CA ASP A 31 -2.93 21.48 12.16
C ASP A 31 -1.89 22.20 11.30
N TYR A 32 -1.20 23.21 11.86
CA TYR A 32 -0.17 23.97 11.13
C TYR A 32 1.09 23.15 10.80
N LEU A 33 1.27 21.99 11.42
CA LEU A 33 2.37 21.06 11.15
C LEU A 33 1.97 19.91 10.22
N LYS A 34 0.68 19.63 10.04
CA LYS A 34 0.17 18.51 9.23
C LYS A 34 0.54 18.51 7.74
N PRO A 35 0.64 19.65 7.03
CA PRO A 35 0.69 19.63 5.56
C PRO A 35 1.82 18.80 4.95
N ARG A 36 3.00 18.74 5.60
CA ARG A 36 4.13 17.95 5.09
C ARG A 36 3.90 16.45 5.26
N GLN A 37 3.27 16.05 6.36
CA GLN A 37 2.95 14.66 6.68
C GLN A 37 1.78 14.18 5.82
N GLU A 38 0.78 15.02 5.57
CA GLU A 38 -0.31 14.75 4.63
C GLU A 38 0.22 14.52 3.21
N PHE A 39 1.15 15.35 2.75
CA PHE A 39 1.80 15.16 1.46
C PHE A 39 2.58 13.83 1.39
N ALA A 40 3.31 13.48 2.45
CA ALA A 40 4.01 12.19 2.52
C ALA A 40 3.02 11.00 2.51
N LEU A 41 1.91 11.11 3.24
CA LEU A 41 0.82 10.13 3.24
C LEU A 41 0.21 9.95 1.84
N GLU A 42 0.00 11.02 1.09
CA GLU A 42 -0.48 10.95 -0.30
C GLU A 42 0.48 10.15 -1.19
N ILE A 43 1.79 10.37 -1.06
CA ILE A 43 2.80 9.58 -1.78
C ILE A 43 2.72 8.11 -1.40
N TYR A 44 2.59 7.79 -0.11
CA TYR A 44 2.48 6.38 0.32
C TYR A 44 1.22 5.71 -0.20
N ARG A 45 0.08 6.42 -0.24
CA ARG A 45 -1.17 5.91 -0.83
C ARG A 45 -1.01 5.62 -2.32
N LYS A 46 -0.40 6.52 -3.10
CA LYS A 46 -0.09 6.29 -4.54
C LYS A 46 0.83 5.09 -4.74
N GLN A 47 1.85 4.93 -3.88
CA GLN A 47 2.73 3.77 -3.94
C GLN A 47 2.00 2.47 -3.59
N LEU A 48 1.06 2.50 -2.65
CA LEU A 48 0.24 1.34 -2.30
C LEU A 48 -0.66 0.95 -3.48
N GLU A 49 -1.32 1.91 -4.11
CA GLU A 49 -2.16 1.70 -5.30
C GLU A 49 -1.39 1.00 -6.43
N VAL A 50 -0.19 1.48 -6.75
CA VAL A 50 0.67 0.83 -7.77
C VAL A 50 1.00 -0.63 -7.41
N LEU A 51 1.28 -0.93 -6.14
CA LEU A 51 1.57 -2.31 -5.73
C LEU A 51 0.34 -3.21 -5.79
N GLU A 52 -0.82 -2.69 -5.42
CA GLU A 52 -2.10 -3.40 -5.52
C GLU A 52 -2.47 -3.66 -6.98
N GLU A 53 -2.22 -2.71 -7.89
CA GLU A 53 -2.37 -2.92 -9.33
C GLU A 53 -1.42 -4.00 -9.87
N GLU A 54 -0.16 -4.00 -9.46
CA GLU A 54 0.79 -5.05 -9.86
C GLU A 54 0.36 -6.43 -9.34
N LEU A 55 -0.16 -6.52 -8.11
CA LEU A 55 -0.67 -7.78 -7.57
C LEU A 55 -1.87 -8.26 -8.38
N ASN A 56 -2.80 -7.36 -8.70
CA ASN A 56 -3.94 -7.64 -9.57
C ASN A 56 -3.50 -8.16 -10.95
N LYS A 57 -2.43 -7.59 -11.54
CA LYS A 57 -1.88 -8.08 -12.83
C LYS A 57 -1.35 -9.51 -12.70
N ILE A 58 -0.64 -9.83 -11.62
CA ILE A 58 -0.14 -11.19 -11.36
C ILE A 58 -1.31 -12.17 -11.18
N GLU A 59 -2.32 -11.79 -10.40
CA GLU A 59 -3.50 -12.63 -10.14
C GLU A 59 -4.35 -12.90 -11.38
N ARG A 60 -4.46 -11.91 -12.28
CA ARG A 60 -5.15 -12.05 -13.58
C ARG A 60 -4.34 -12.85 -14.61
N SER A 61 -3.01 -12.77 -14.53
CA SER A 61 -2.11 -13.51 -15.42
C SER A 61 -1.96 -14.97 -15.02
N ASN A 62 -2.41 -15.34 -13.82
CA ASN A 62 -2.43 -16.72 -13.36
C ASN A 62 -3.58 -17.49 -14.05
N PRO A 63 -3.29 -18.49 -14.91
CA PRO A 63 -4.30 -19.17 -15.73
C PRO A 63 -5.37 -19.91 -14.91
N THR A 64 -5.11 -20.20 -13.64
CA THR A 64 -6.07 -20.82 -12.71
C THR A 64 -7.28 -19.92 -12.40
N ASN A 65 -7.17 -18.60 -12.57
CA ASN A 65 -8.26 -17.65 -12.31
C ASN A 65 -9.17 -17.37 -13.53
N ARG A 66 -8.96 -18.04 -14.67
CA ARG A 66 -9.81 -17.89 -15.87
C ARG A 66 -11.03 -18.83 -15.89
N LEU A 67 -11.31 -19.52 -14.80
CA LEU A 67 -12.40 -20.49 -14.68
C LEU A 67 -13.33 -20.15 -13.50
N ILE A 68 -13.94 -18.97 -13.52
CA ILE A 68 -15.23 -18.70 -12.86
C ILE A 68 -16.03 -17.76 -13.75
#